data_AF-A0A0B9H3C2-F1
#
_entry.id   AF-A0A0B9H3C2-F1
#
_cell.length_a   1.000
_cell.length_b   1.000
_cell.length_c   1.000
_cell.angle_alpha   90.00
_cell.angle_beta   90.00
_cell.angle_gamma   90.00
#
_symmetry.space_group_name_H-M   'P 1'
#
loop_
_entity.id
_entity.type
_entity.pdbx_description
1 polymer ?
#
loop_
_entity_poly.entity_id
_entity_poly.type
_entity_poly.pdbx_seq_one_letter_code
_entity_poly.pdbx_strand_id
1 'polypeptide(L)'
;MPTLSRFGLLAIAASLLTACSPKQHQPITTGISFITQAPDYLLEDSSRTDSKRYARKNTVNWLSHQYRVATRKAADNNAAYIAFYSDQLRDRPVLTPAFSYVTAMVSGDRLGPDSETGVAEHAILASNIDFGMTQSSADVFAYNPNKARADVFEQQEANESIAYLSLIKQTHSEQDAPPAGDLAVLAHSVDRLATQGRNKIVLLSQYDAQYNTLITEQIKGLDVLISAGEISHVAIEHNTCLATFVHTGVNWQTLYIAFDAEGNILQCSF
;
A
#
# COMPACT_ATOMS: atom_id res chain seq x y z
N MET A 1 -25.19 -54.12 42.63
CA MET A 1 -25.52 -52.70 42.38
C MET A 1 -24.30 -51.85 42.74
N PRO A 2 -23.97 -50.81 41.96
CA PRO A 2 -22.93 -50.90 40.93
C PRO A 2 -21.58 -50.26 41.29
N THR A 3 -20.60 -50.63 40.45
CA THR A 3 -19.25 -50.11 40.21
C THR A 3 -19.14 -48.59 40.14
N LEU A 4 -17.99 -48.03 40.53
CA LEU A 4 -17.46 -46.82 39.90
C LEU A 4 -15.92 -46.77 39.96
N SER A 5 -15.35 -46.92 38.78
CA SER A 5 -13.94 -46.83 38.41
C SER A 5 -13.37 -45.43 38.64
N ARG A 6 -12.18 -45.36 39.25
CA ARG A 6 -11.30 -44.19 39.16
C ARG A 6 -10.59 -44.19 37.80
N PHE A 7 -11.25 -43.64 36.79
CA PHE A 7 -10.61 -43.13 35.59
C PHE A 7 -11.14 -41.72 35.37
N GLY A 8 -10.23 -40.76 35.21
CA GLY A 8 -10.59 -39.41 34.80
C GLY A 8 -9.95 -38.34 35.67
N LEU A 9 -8.74 -37.95 35.30
CA LEU A 9 -8.21 -36.59 35.50
C LEU A 9 -6.89 -36.45 34.70
N LEU A 10 -6.99 -36.59 33.38
CA LEU A 10 -5.94 -36.21 32.43
C LEU A 10 -6.61 -35.69 31.16
N ALA A 11 -7.36 -34.59 31.27
CA ALA A 11 -7.96 -33.91 30.13
C ALA A 11 -8.15 -32.40 30.37
N ILE A 12 -7.23 -31.74 31.08
CA ILE A 12 -7.26 -30.27 31.24
C ILE A 12 -5.86 -29.68 31.04
N ALA A 13 -5.14 -30.17 30.03
CA ALA A 13 -3.87 -29.56 29.59
C ALA A 13 -3.84 -29.23 28.08
N ALA A 14 -4.87 -29.62 27.31
CA ALA A 14 -4.95 -29.35 25.88
C ALA A 14 -5.68 -28.03 25.53
N SER A 15 -6.44 -27.46 26.48
CA SER A 15 -7.30 -26.29 26.23
C SER A 15 -6.61 -24.93 26.36
N LEU A 16 -5.33 -24.90 26.77
CA LEU A 16 -4.55 -23.66 26.94
C LEU A 16 -3.50 -23.43 25.84
N LEU A 17 -3.39 -24.34 24.86
CA LEU A 17 -2.48 -24.20 23.71
C LEU A 17 -3.17 -23.66 22.45
N THR A 18 -4.48 -23.49 22.45
CA THR A 18 -5.23 -22.97 21.28
C THR A 18 -5.21 -21.44 21.18
N ALA A 19 -4.61 -20.73 22.14
CA ALA A 19 -4.44 -19.28 22.08
C ALA A 19 -3.24 -18.82 21.21
N CYS A 20 -2.49 -19.75 20.62
CA CYS A 20 -1.34 -19.46 19.75
C CYS A 20 -1.32 -20.31 18.48
N SER A 21 -2.47 -20.70 17.95
CA SER A 21 -2.50 -21.17 16.56
C SER A 21 -2.31 -19.95 15.66
N PRO A 22 -1.29 -19.91 14.78
CA PRO A 22 -1.13 -18.81 13.84
C PRO A 22 -2.43 -18.67 13.04
N LYS A 23 -2.87 -17.43 12.84
CA LYS A 23 -4.10 -17.11 12.10
C LYS A 23 -4.03 -17.81 10.75
N GLN A 24 -4.98 -18.70 10.47
CA GLN A 24 -4.99 -19.42 9.20
C GLN A 24 -5.35 -18.44 8.09
N HIS A 25 -4.40 -18.22 7.19
CA HIS A 25 -4.59 -17.35 6.05
C HIS A 25 -5.59 -17.94 5.04
N GLN A 26 -6.25 -17.07 4.29
CA GLN A 26 -7.21 -17.39 3.24
C GLN A 26 -6.73 -16.83 1.88
N PRO A 27 -7.16 -17.45 0.77
CA PRO A 27 -6.99 -16.87 -0.56
C PRO A 27 -7.72 -15.53 -0.67
N ILE A 28 -7.15 -14.59 -1.40
CA ILE A 28 -7.75 -13.27 -1.65
C ILE A 28 -7.37 -12.75 -3.02
N THR A 29 -8.33 -12.11 -3.68
CA THR A 29 -8.08 -11.30 -4.87
C THR A 29 -8.23 -9.83 -4.50
N THR A 30 -7.22 -9.01 -4.82
CA THR A 30 -7.26 -7.56 -4.62
C THR A 30 -7.00 -6.83 -5.94
N GLY A 31 -7.72 -5.74 -6.16
CA GLY A 31 -7.47 -4.76 -7.20
C GLY A 31 -6.74 -3.56 -6.60
N ILE A 32 -5.54 -3.28 -7.09
CA ILE A 32 -4.73 -2.13 -6.69
C ILE A 32 -4.70 -1.14 -7.85
N SER A 33 -5.28 0.03 -7.65
CA SER A 33 -5.14 1.13 -8.61
C SER A 33 -4.11 2.12 -8.11
N PHE A 34 -3.22 2.59 -8.97
CA PHE A 34 -2.21 3.57 -8.60
C PHE A 34 -2.02 4.62 -9.69
N ILE A 35 -2.19 5.88 -9.31
CA ILE A 35 -1.68 7.00 -10.09
C ILE A 35 -0.27 7.30 -9.59
N THR A 36 0.74 7.06 -10.41
CA THR A 36 2.14 7.31 -10.05
C THR A 36 2.50 8.80 -10.04
N GLN A 37 1.81 9.62 -10.84
CA GLN A 37 1.88 11.08 -10.80
C GLN A 37 0.50 11.70 -11.08
N ALA A 38 -0.02 12.49 -10.15
CA ALA A 38 -1.25 13.25 -10.36
C ALA A 38 -1.07 14.26 -11.51
N PRO A 39 -2.10 14.50 -12.34
CA PRO A 39 -2.01 15.46 -13.44
C PRO A 39 -1.53 16.85 -12.99
N ASP A 40 -0.67 17.49 -13.78
CA ASP A 40 -0.02 18.77 -13.42
C ASP A 40 -1.01 19.88 -13.03
N TYR A 41 -2.21 19.90 -13.60
CA TYR A 41 -3.25 20.88 -13.26
C TYR A 41 -3.88 20.67 -11.87
N LEU A 42 -3.62 19.52 -11.23
CA LEU A 42 -3.98 19.20 -9.85
C LEU A 42 -2.82 19.47 -8.88
N LEU A 43 -1.59 19.56 -9.39
CA LEU A 43 -0.40 19.88 -8.62
C LEU A 43 -0.36 21.41 -8.40
N GLU A 44 -0.25 21.87 -7.14
CA GLU A 44 -0.40 23.30 -6.82
C GLU A 44 0.56 24.20 -7.61
N ASP A 45 0.02 25.18 -8.35
CA ASP A 45 0.76 26.40 -8.68
C ASP A 45 0.68 27.36 -7.49
N SER A 46 1.75 27.42 -6.71
CA SER A 46 1.87 28.17 -5.45
C SER A 46 1.70 29.70 -5.57
N SER A 47 1.43 30.25 -6.76
CA SER A 47 1.52 31.68 -7.04
C SER A 47 0.24 32.52 -6.82
N ARG A 48 -0.96 31.93 -6.62
CA ARG A 48 -2.20 32.71 -6.40
C ARG A 48 -3.12 32.12 -5.31
N THR A 49 -3.65 32.96 -4.43
CA THR A 49 -4.49 32.55 -3.29
C THR A 49 -5.91 32.12 -3.69
N ASP A 50 -6.48 32.70 -4.74
CA ASP A 50 -7.83 32.32 -5.23
C ASP A 50 -7.83 31.03 -6.07
N SER A 51 -6.70 30.62 -6.66
CA SER A 51 -6.58 29.35 -7.39
C SER A 51 -6.57 28.13 -6.47
N LYS A 52 -6.19 28.29 -5.19
CA LYS A 52 -6.08 27.19 -4.22
C LYS A 52 -7.41 26.50 -3.91
N ARG A 53 -8.50 27.28 -3.76
CA ARG A 53 -9.82 26.71 -3.43
C ARG A 53 -10.44 25.97 -4.62
N TYR A 54 -10.23 26.46 -5.85
CA TYR A 54 -10.72 25.82 -7.08
C TYR A 54 -9.91 24.59 -7.47
N ALA A 55 -8.57 24.63 -7.32
CA ALA A 55 -7.70 23.48 -7.52
C ALA A 55 -8.07 22.32 -6.58
N ARG A 56 -8.34 22.61 -5.30
CA ARG A 56 -8.79 21.61 -4.33
C ARG A 56 -10.11 20.94 -4.72
N LYS A 57 -11.10 21.70 -5.21
CA LYS A 57 -12.39 21.13 -5.65
C LYS A 57 -12.22 20.23 -6.88
N ASN A 58 -11.41 20.63 -7.85
CA ASN A 58 -11.15 19.83 -9.04
C ASN A 58 -10.39 18.54 -8.70
N THR A 59 -9.41 18.62 -7.79
CA THR A 59 -8.66 17.46 -7.28
C THR A 59 -9.59 16.46 -6.60
N VAL A 60 -10.44 16.92 -5.68
CA VAL A 60 -11.41 16.05 -4.99
C VAL A 60 -12.39 15.41 -5.98
N ASN A 61 -12.94 16.19 -6.93
CA ASN A 61 -13.85 15.64 -7.93
C ASN A 61 -13.19 14.60 -8.82
N TRP A 62 -11.95 14.84 -9.23
CA TRP A 62 -11.18 13.90 -10.03
C TRP A 62 -10.88 12.64 -9.23
N LEU A 63 -10.35 12.74 -8.01
CA LEU A 63 -10.10 11.62 -7.11
C LEU A 63 -11.38 10.80 -6.87
N SER A 64 -12.50 11.44 -6.53
CA SER A 64 -13.81 10.77 -6.36
C SER A 64 -14.24 10.01 -7.61
N HIS A 65 -14.12 10.65 -8.78
CA HIS A 65 -14.52 10.02 -10.04
C HIS A 65 -13.72 8.75 -10.27
N GLN A 66 -12.40 8.85 -10.13
CA GLN A 66 -11.51 7.75 -10.41
C GLN A 66 -11.66 6.61 -9.41
N TYR A 67 -11.77 6.93 -8.12
CA TYR A 67 -12.07 5.96 -7.05
C TYR A 67 -13.33 5.17 -7.38
N ARG A 68 -14.43 5.86 -7.71
CA ARG A 68 -15.71 5.21 -8.06
C ARG A 68 -15.59 4.29 -9.27
N VAL A 69 -14.84 4.68 -10.31
CA VAL A 69 -14.67 3.85 -11.52
C VAL A 69 -13.94 2.56 -11.17
N ALA A 70 -12.87 2.64 -10.38
CA ALA A 70 -12.08 1.47 -10.05
C ALA A 70 -12.73 0.58 -8.99
N THR A 71 -13.47 1.13 -8.01
CA THR A 71 -14.30 0.32 -7.09
C THR A 71 -15.33 -0.52 -7.85
N ARG A 72 -15.97 0.04 -8.90
CA ARG A 72 -16.91 -0.71 -9.73
C ARG A 72 -16.23 -1.86 -10.47
N LYS A 73 -15.07 -1.60 -11.08
CA LYS A 73 -14.29 -2.64 -11.78
C LYS A 73 -13.86 -3.76 -10.84
N ALA A 74 -13.46 -3.43 -9.60
CA ALA A 74 -13.09 -4.44 -8.62
C ALA A 74 -14.29 -5.29 -8.19
N ALA A 75 -15.46 -4.68 -8.01
CA ALA A 75 -16.70 -5.40 -7.74
C ALA A 75 -17.07 -6.37 -8.88
N ASP A 76 -16.91 -5.95 -10.14
CA ASP A 76 -17.15 -6.82 -11.32
C ASP A 76 -16.19 -8.03 -11.35
N ASN A 77 -15.01 -7.92 -10.72
CA ASN A 77 -14.02 -8.99 -10.61
C ASN A 77 -14.06 -9.73 -9.25
N ASN A 78 -15.06 -9.46 -8.40
CA ASN A 78 -15.17 -9.99 -7.04
C ASN A 78 -13.87 -9.86 -6.22
N ALA A 79 -13.20 -8.71 -6.36
CA ALA A 79 -11.94 -8.41 -5.71
C ALA A 79 -12.12 -7.36 -4.61
N ALA A 80 -11.33 -7.48 -3.55
CA ALA A 80 -11.04 -6.37 -2.65
C ALA A 80 -10.44 -5.20 -3.45
N TYR A 81 -10.46 -3.99 -2.89
CA TYR A 81 -10.08 -2.81 -3.66
C TYR A 81 -9.38 -1.74 -2.85
N ILE A 82 -8.28 -1.22 -3.39
CA ILE A 82 -7.63 -0.03 -2.88
C ILE A 82 -7.09 0.84 -4.01
N ALA A 83 -7.12 2.15 -3.76
CA ALA A 83 -6.54 3.12 -4.65
C ALA A 83 -5.45 3.91 -3.96
N PHE A 84 -4.40 4.19 -4.72
CA PHE A 84 -3.32 5.07 -4.33
C PHE A 84 -3.16 6.17 -5.37
N TYR A 85 -2.65 7.30 -4.93
CA TYR A 85 -2.07 8.29 -5.83
C TYR A 85 -0.79 8.85 -5.23
N SER A 86 0.12 9.23 -6.11
CA SER A 86 1.32 10.00 -5.79
C SER A 86 1.21 11.34 -6.49
N ASP A 87 1.54 12.39 -5.77
CA ASP A 87 1.49 13.79 -6.17
C ASP A 87 2.89 14.40 -6.30
N GLN A 88 3.92 13.55 -6.29
CA GLN A 88 5.29 13.95 -6.53
C GLN A 88 5.50 14.36 -8.01
N LEU A 89 6.08 15.54 -8.21
CA LEU A 89 6.66 15.93 -9.49
C LEU A 89 8.00 15.20 -9.69
N ARG A 90 8.12 14.48 -10.82
CA ARG A 90 9.27 13.61 -11.12
C ARG A 90 10.63 14.34 -11.15
N ASP A 91 10.62 15.61 -11.56
CA ASP A 91 11.77 16.52 -11.67
C ASP A 91 11.95 17.45 -10.45
N ARG A 92 11.00 17.45 -9.51
CA ARG A 92 10.98 18.33 -8.34
C ARG A 92 10.39 17.59 -7.14
N PRO A 93 11.17 16.79 -6.40
CA PRO A 93 10.72 16.27 -5.12
C PRO A 93 10.50 17.46 -4.17
N VAL A 94 9.23 17.79 -3.90
CA VAL A 94 8.86 18.84 -2.95
C VAL A 94 8.38 18.15 -1.69
N LEU A 95 9.32 17.71 -0.84
CA LEU A 95 9.01 17.11 0.46
C LEU A 95 8.35 18.18 1.37
N THR A 96 7.06 18.37 1.17
CA THR A 96 6.20 19.26 1.94
C THR A 96 5.06 18.44 2.53
N PRO A 97 4.45 18.90 3.63
CA PRO A 97 3.51 18.08 4.40
C PRO A 97 2.23 17.67 3.65
N ALA A 98 1.99 18.20 2.45
CA ALA A 98 0.68 18.10 1.81
C ALA A 98 0.64 17.22 0.56
N PHE A 99 1.70 17.15 -0.27
CA PHE A 99 1.55 16.52 -1.59
C PHE A 99 2.85 16.02 -2.27
N SER A 100 3.71 15.21 -1.64
CA SER A 100 4.76 14.48 -2.40
C SER A 100 4.94 13.03 -1.98
N TYR A 101 3.90 12.44 -1.41
CA TYR A 101 3.92 11.11 -0.82
C TYR A 101 2.90 10.22 -1.50
N VAL A 102 3.03 8.91 -1.28
CA VAL A 102 1.99 7.97 -1.70
C VAL A 102 0.81 8.09 -0.74
N THR A 103 -0.37 8.39 -1.25
CA THR A 103 -1.59 8.52 -0.47
C THR A 103 -2.57 7.42 -0.82
N ALA A 104 -3.02 6.68 0.18
CA ALA A 104 -4.10 5.71 0.05
C ALA A 104 -5.47 6.40 0.19
N MET A 105 -6.39 6.05 -0.69
CA MET A 105 -7.78 6.49 -0.63
C MET A 105 -8.61 5.42 0.10
N VAL A 106 -9.07 5.72 1.31
CA VAL A 106 -9.79 4.77 2.17
C VAL A 106 -11.27 5.13 2.27
N SER A 107 -12.16 4.26 1.78
CA SER A 107 -13.61 4.48 1.91
C SER A 107 -13.99 4.80 3.37
N GLY A 108 -14.51 6.00 3.61
CA GLY A 108 -15.02 6.35 4.92
C GLY A 108 -16.43 5.82 5.09
N ASP A 109 -16.67 4.95 6.08
CA ASP A 109 -18.02 4.47 6.48
C ASP A 109 -18.97 5.59 6.95
N ARG A 110 -18.48 6.83 7.06
CA ARG A 110 -19.24 7.98 7.57
C ARG A 110 -20.12 8.69 6.56
N LEU A 111 -20.16 8.25 5.31
CA LEU A 111 -20.88 8.95 4.26
C LEU A 111 -21.93 8.05 3.64
N GLY A 112 -23.19 8.29 4.04
CA GLY A 112 -24.36 7.65 3.46
C GLY A 112 -24.47 7.87 1.94
N PRO A 113 -25.42 7.17 1.29
CA PRO A 113 -25.54 7.07 -0.16
C PRO A 113 -25.72 8.39 -0.93
N ASP A 114 -25.97 9.51 -0.23
CA ASP A 114 -26.22 10.84 -0.81
C ASP A 114 -25.02 11.81 -0.71
N SER A 115 -23.83 11.37 -0.27
CA SER A 115 -22.69 12.29 -0.21
C SER A 115 -22.10 12.52 -1.62
N GLU A 116 -22.43 13.66 -2.24
CA GLU A 116 -21.88 14.09 -3.53
C GLU A 116 -20.37 14.43 -3.48
N THR A 117 -19.70 14.26 -2.32
CA THR A 117 -18.28 14.60 -2.08
C THR A 117 -17.48 13.43 -1.50
N GLY A 118 -17.80 12.22 -1.93
CA GLY A 118 -17.24 10.95 -1.42
C GLY A 118 -15.74 10.71 -1.68
N VAL A 119 -14.85 11.50 -1.09
CA VAL A 119 -13.48 11.06 -0.77
C VAL A 119 -13.31 11.06 0.76
N ALA A 120 -13.56 9.89 1.34
CA ALA A 120 -12.57 9.03 1.98
C ALA A 120 -11.43 9.69 2.78
N GLU A 121 -11.21 9.20 4.00
CA GLU A 121 -10.01 9.51 4.80
C GLU A 121 -8.75 9.16 3.99
N HIS A 122 -7.72 10.00 4.11
CA HIS A 122 -6.47 9.84 3.35
C HIS A 122 -5.38 9.35 4.30
N ALA A 123 -4.79 8.19 3.98
CA ALA A 123 -3.62 7.69 4.69
C ALA A 123 -2.37 7.98 3.87
N ILE A 124 -1.39 8.65 4.47
CA ILE A 124 -0.11 8.99 3.83
C ILE A 124 0.89 7.89 4.16
N LEU A 125 1.44 7.26 3.13
CA LEU A 125 2.49 6.26 3.24
C LEU A 125 3.82 6.93 2.87
N ALA A 126 4.78 6.89 3.78
CA ALA A 126 6.12 7.44 3.59
C ALA A 126 7.17 6.58 4.32
N SER A 127 7.22 5.29 3.98
CA SER A 127 7.84 4.26 4.81
C SER A 127 9.37 4.36 4.94
N ASN A 128 10.05 5.10 4.06
CA ASN A 128 11.48 5.42 4.16
C ASN A 128 11.78 6.82 4.72
N ILE A 129 10.76 7.60 5.10
CA ILE A 129 10.94 8.98 5.56
C ILE A 129 10.83 9.09 7.08
N ASP A 130 11.85 9.67 7.71
CA ASP A 130 11.82 10.07 9.12
C ASP A 130 11.35 11.53 9.22
N PHE A 131 10.18 11.75 9.80
CA PHE A 131 9.64 13.08 10.04
C PHE A 131 10.02 13.65 11.43
N GLY A 132 10.86 12.95 12.18
CA GLY A 132 11.28 13.30 13.53
C GLY A 132 10.13 13.28 14.53
N MET A 133 10.24 14.07 15.61
CA MET A 133 9.23 14.18 16.66
C MET A 133 7.94 14.91 16.24
N THR A 134 7.83 15.28 14.97
CA THR A 134 6.79 16.18 14.45
C THR A 134 5.53 15.48 13.94
N GLN A 135 5.43 14.15 14.07
CA GLN A 135 4.26 13.40 13.60
C GLN A 135 3.23 13.13 14.69
N SER A 136 2.05 13.73 14.55
CA SER A 136 0.91 13.48 15.44
C SER A 136 -0.45 13.47 14.70
N SER A 137 -0.52 12.91 13.50
CA SER A 137 -1.81 12.53 12.91
C SER A 137 -1.89 11.03 12.73
N ALA A 138 -3.07 10.46 13.03
CA ALA A 138 -3.30 9.01 13.05
C ALA A 138 -3.13 8.33 11.67
N ASP A 139 -3.10 9.12 10.60
CA ASP A 139 -3.17 8.63 9.22
C ASP A 139 -1.84 8.74 8.45
N VAL A 140 -0.70 8.82 9.16
CA VAL A 140 0.63 8.88 8.53
C VAL A 140 1.46 7.65 8.93
N PHE A 141 1.91 6.91 7.92
CA PHE A 141 2.62 5.63 8.03
C PHE A 141 4.05 5.82 7.53
N ALA A 142 4.94 6.24 8.44
CA ALA A 142 6.30 6.67 8.12
C ALA A 142 7.36 5.86 8.86
N TYR A 143 8.64 6.10 8.55
CA TYR A 143 9.74 5.49 9.29
C TYR A 143 9.79 6.00 10.73
N ASN A 144 9.83 5.08 11.68
CA ASN A 144 10.01 5.38 13.09
C ASN A 144 11.41 4.96 13.56
N PRO A 145 12.35 5.90 13.76
CA PRO A 145 13.72 5.58 14.15
C PRO A 145 13.80 4.88 15.52
N ASN A 146 12.87 5.16 16.44
CA ASN A 146 12.84 4.53 17.76
C ASN A 146 12.44 3.04 17.70
N LYS A 147 11.61 2.67 16.71
CA LYS A 147 11.23 1.27 16.45
C LYS A 147 12.15 0.61 15.40
N ALA A 148 13.06 1.38 14.83
CA ALA A 148 13.89 1.04 13.68
C ALA A 148 13.10 0.47 12.47
N ARG A 149 11.84 0.86 12.29
CA ARG A 149 10.97 0.34 11.21
C ARG A 149 9.90 1.34 10.81
N ALA A 150 9.34 1.15 9.62
CA ALA A 150 8.14 1.86 9.20
C ALA A 150 6.91 1.42 9.99
N ASP A 151 6.05 2.37 10.31
CA ASP A 151 4.64 2.09 10.58
C ASP A 151 3.96 1.75 9.24
N VAL A 152 3.06 0.76 9.23
CA VAL A 152 2.58 0.08 8.02
C VAL A 152 1.10 0.32 7.84
N PHE A 153 0.70 0.70 6.62
CA PHE A 153 -0.72 0.79 6.28
C PHE A 153 -1.24 -0.61 5.97
N GLU A 154 -2.20 -1.09 6.76
CA GLU A 154 -2.81 -2.40 6.57
C GLU A 154 -4.25 -2.24 6.08
N GLN A 155 -4.55 -2.82 4.92
CA GLN A 155 -5.94 -2.98 4.48
C GLN A 155 -6.44 -4.33 4.99
N GLN A 156 -7.51 -4.31 5.79
CA GLN A 156 -8.21 -5.52 6.22
C GLN A 156 -9.30 -5.86 5.22
N GLU A 157 -9.31 -7.09 4.72
CA GLU A 157 -10.28 -7.58 3.75
C GLU A 157 -10.79 -8.94 4.20
N ALA A 158 -12.04 -8.95 4.69
CA ALA A 158 -12.62 -10.08 5.41
C ALA A 158 -11.70 -10.57 6.55
N ASN A 159 -11.01 -11.69 6.35
CA ASN A 159 -10.10 -12.29 7.33
C ASN A 159 -8.63 -12.18 6.93
N GLU A 160 -8.29 -11.52 5.81
CA GLU A 160 -6.92 -11.27 5.39
C GLU A 160 -6.48 -9.82 5.60
N SER A 161 -5.17 -9.62 5.63
CA SER A 161 -4.55 -8.31 5.73
C SER A 161 -3.49 -8.18 4.65
N ILE A 162 -3.51 -7.07 3.93
CA ILE A 162 -2.46 -6.72 2.97
C ILE A 162 -1.69 -5.53 3.54
N ALA A 163 -0.37 -5.67 3.63
CA ALA A 163 0.53 -4.66 4.15
C ALA A 163 1.06 -3.82 2.99
N TYR A 164 0.91 -2.50 3.10
CA TYR A 164 1.38 -1.54 2.11
C TYR A 164 2.48 -0.66 2.71
N LEU A 165 3.60 -0.60 1.99
CA LEU A 165 4.72 0.28 2.24
C LEU A 165 4.94 1.18 1.04
N SER A 166 5.64 2.30 1.22
CA SER A 166 6.07 3.16 0.12
C SER A 166 7.56 3.45 0.14
N LEU A 167 8.16 3.51 -1.06
CA LEU A 167 9.50 4.01 -1.28
C LEU A 167 9.40 5.40 -1.93
N ILE A 168 9.60 6.42 -1.11
CA ILE A 168 9.52 7.83 -1.51
C ILE A 168 10.83 8.27 -2.14
N LYS A 169 10.76 8.88 -3.31
CA LYS A 169 11.94 9.42 -3.98
C LYS A 169 12.33 10.76 -3.38
N GLN A 170 13.51 10.85 -2.79
CA GLN A 170 14.01 12.09 -2.17
C GLN A 170 14.98 12.86 -3.08
N THR A 171 15.33 12.29 -4.24
CA THR A 171 16.37 12.79 -5.13
C THR A 171 15.81 13.66 -6.26
N HIS A 172 16.57 14.68 -6.66
CA HIS A 172 16.13 15.66 -7.66
C HIS A 172 16.27 15.18 -9.11
N SER A 173 17.06 14.13 -9.38
CA SER A 173 17.24 13.58 -10.73
C SER A 173 16.39 12.34 -10.97
N GLU A 174 15.85 12.21 -12.19
CA GLU A 174 15.18 10.99 -12.66
C GLU A 174 16.11 9.77 -12.70
N GLN A 175 17.41 10.00 -12.87
CA GLN A 175 18.40 8.93 -13.00
C GLN A 175 19.06 8.53 -11.67
N ASP A 176 18.67 9.17 -10.57
CA ASP A 176 19.20 8.83 -9.27
C ASP A 176 18.56 7.52 -8.79
N ALA A 177 19.39 6.52 -8.54
CA ALA A 177 18.96 5.27 -7.93
C ALA A 177 18.44 5.50 -6.50
N PRO A 178 17.58 4.60 -5.98
CA PRO A 178 17.22 4.59 -4.57
C PRO A 178 18.47 4.55 -3.67
N PRO A 179 18.57 5.45 -2.66
CA PRO A 179 19.66 5.39 -1.70
C PRO A 179 19.67 4.06 -0.96
N ALA A 180 20.87 3.49 -0.76
CA ALA A 180 21.01 2.21 -0.05
C ALA A 180 20.46 2.27 1.40
N GLY A 181 20.53 3.43 2.05
CA GLY A 181 19.95 3.64 3.38
C GLY A 181 18.42 3.47 3.40
N ASP A 182 17.73 4.03 2.40
CA ASP A 182 16.28 3.92 2.27
C ASP A 182 15.86 2.46 2.00
N LEU A 183 16.61 1.75 1.15
CA LEU A 183 16.39 0.33 0.90
C LEU A 183 16.61 -0.53 2.15
N ALA A 184 17.65 -0.23 2.95
CA ALA A 184 17.93 -0.96 4.19
C ALA A 184 16.82 -0.77 5.24
N VAL A 185 16.28 0.44 5.36
CA VAL A 185 15.14 0.74 6.23
C VAL A 185 13.91 -0.08 5.85
N LEU A 186 13.60 -0.15 4.56
CA LEU A 186 12.47 -0.92 4.06
C LEU A 186 12.71 -2.43 4.19
N ALA A 187 13.91 -2.93 3.89
CA ALA A 187 14.28 -4.33 4.07
C ALA A 187 14.02 -4.80 5.50
N HIS A 188 14.49 -4.03 6.50
CA HIS A 188 14.23 -4.36 7.90
C HIS A 188 12.73 -4.31 8.26
N SER A 189 11.98 -3.39 7.66
CA SER A 189 10.52 -3.29 7.88
C SER A 189 9.78 -4.50 7.29
N VAL A 190 10.16 -4.94 6.10
CA VAL A 190 9.60 -6.13 5.43
C VAL A 190 9.95 -7.41 6.19
N ASP A 191 11.21 -7.58 6.60
CA ASP A 191 11.63 -8.71 7.43
C ASP A 191 10.79 -8.79 8.71
N ARG A 192 10.53 -7.64 9.34
CA ARG A 192 9.71 -7.59 10.55
C ARG A 192 8.28 -8.03 10.28
N LEU A 193 7.65 -7.55 9.21
CA LEU A 193 6.30 -7.97 8.81
C LEU A 193 6.23 -9.48 8.58
N ALA A 194 7.21 -10.04 7.89
CA ALA A 194 7.32 -11.48 7.68
C ALA A 194 7.44 -12.24 9.02
N THR A 195 8.27 -11.76 9.97
CA THR A 195 8.35 -12.37 11.31
C THR A 195 7.05 -12.27 12.12
N GLN A 196 6.17 -11.34 11.78
CA GLN A 196 4.84 -11.17 12.38
C GLN A 196 3.76 -12.02 11.68
N GLY A 197 4.14 -12.83 10.70
CA GLY A 197 3.24 -13.68 9.94
C GLY A 197 2.43 -12.94 8.88
N ARG A 198 2.91 -11.80 8.38
CA ARG A 198 2.34 -11.17 7.19
C ARG A 198 2.93 -11.85 5.95
N ASN A 199 2.06 -12.25 5.02
CA ASN A 199 2.44 -12.97 3.80
C ASN A 199 1.90 -12.31 2.51
N LYS A 200 1.51 -11.03 2.60
CA LYS A 200 1.00 -10.20 1.51
C LYS A 200 1.54 -8.78 1.70
N ILE A 201 2.73 -8.52 1.16
CA ILE A 201 3.49 -7.27 1.34
C ILE A 201 3.68 -6.60 -0.02
N VAL A 202 3.12 -5.40 -0.13
CA VAL A 202 3.15 -4.56 -1.33
C VAL A 202 4.02 -3.33 -1.09
N LEU A 203 4.97 -3.08 -1.98
CA LEU A 203 5.77 -1.85 -2.00
C LEU A 203 5.35 -0.96 -3.17
N LEU A 204 4.91 0.26 -2.85
CA LEU A 204 4.60 1.33 -3.81
C LEU A 204 5.82 2.22 -3.97
N SER A 205 6.51 2.12 -5.09
CA SER A 205 7.74 2.85 -5.39
C SER A 205 7.47 4.05 -6.29
N GLN A 206 8.00 5.21 -5.89
CA GLN A 206 8.08 6.41 -6.75
C GLN A 206 9.28 6.37 -7.71
N TYR A 207 10.14 5.35 -7.62
CA TYR A 207 11.23 5.14 -8.57
C TYR A 207 10.76 4.40 -9.82
N ASP A 208 11.44 4.65 -10.94
CA ASP A 208 11.14 3.98 -12.20
C ASP A 208 11.45 2.48 -12.16
N ALA A 209 10.73 1.71 -12.97
CA ALA A 209 10.85 0.26 -13.06
C ALA A 209 12.26 -0.25 -13.41
N GLN A 210 13.12 0.60 -14.00
CA GLN A 210 14.53 0.27 -14.23
C GLN A 210 15.30 -0.07 -12.94
N TYR A 211 14.81 0.39 -11.78
CA TYR A 211 15.41 0.10 -10.47
C TYR A 211 14.78 -1.12 -9.77
N ASN A 212 13.82 -1.81 -10.39
CA ASN A 212 13.13 -2.94 -9.75
C ASN A 212 14.11 -4.04 -9.31
N THR A 213 15.09 -4.39 -10.15
CA THR A 213 16.11 -5.39 -9.80
C THR A 213 16.92 -4.96 -8.58
N LEU A 214 17.38 -3.70 -8.53
CA LEU A 214 18.10 -3.18 -7.37
C LEU A 214 17.25 -3.24 -6.09
N ILE A 215 15.97 -2.86 -6.20
CA ILE A 215 15.04 -2.87 -5.07
C ILE A 215 14.81 -4.30 -4.55
N THR A 216 14.50 -5.26 -5.43
CA THR A 216 14.22 -6.66 -5.03
C THR A 216 15.48 -7.44 -4.66
N GLU A 217 16.67 -6.99 -5.08
CA GLU A 217 17.94 -7.51 -4.57
C GLU A 217 18.17 -7.14 -3.11
N GLN A 218 17.81 -5.92 -2.71
CA GLN A 218 18.05 -5.39 -1.36
C GLN A 218 16.90 -5.67 -0.39
N ILE A 219 15.65 -5.71 -0.87
CA ILE A 219 14.45 -5.91 -0.06
C ILE A 219 13.85 -7.29 -0.40
N LYS A 220 14.17 -8.29 0.42
CA LYS A 220 13.62 -9.65 0.28
C LYS A 220 12.26 -9.76 0.97
N GLY A 221 11.40 -10.64 0.48
CA GLY A 221 10.08 -10.89 1.06
C GLY A 221 8.97 -9.95 0.58
N LEU A 222 9.21 -9.17 -0.48
CA LEU A 222 8.14 -8.46 -1.19
C LEU A 222 7.35 -9.43 -2.05
N ASP A 223 6.03 -9.41 -1.94
CA ASP A 223 5.15 -10.13 -2.86
C ASP A 223 4.87 -9.26 -4.09
N VAL A 224 4.72 -7.95 -3.92
CA VAL A 224 4.41 -7.05 -5.03
C VAL A 224 5.28 -5.79 -4.95
N LEU A 225 5.92 -5.44 -6.05
CA LEU A 225 6.57 -4.15 -6.26
C LEU A 225 5.83 -3.40 -7.38
N ILE A 226 5.28 -2.24 -7.03
CA ILE A 226 4.61 -1.35 -7.97
C ILE A 226 5.54 -0.15 -8.22
N SER A 227 5.91 0.09 -9.47
CA SER A 227 6.82 1.18 -9.86
C SER A 227 6.23 2.01 -11.01
N ALA A 228 6.79 3.19 -11.23
CA ALA A 228 6.44 4.03 -12.38
C ALA A 228 7.22 3.62 -13.65
N GLY A 229 6.66 3.87 -14.83
CA GLY A 229 7.36 3.66 -16.10
C GLY A 229 6.61 4.21 -17.31
N GLU A 230 7.13 3.99 -18.50
CA GLU A 230 6.54 4.51 -19.75
C GLU A 230 5.32 3.71 -20.22
N ILE A 231 5.33 2.39 -19.99
CA ILE A 231 4.27 1.48 -20.39
C ILE A 231 3.84 0.61 -19.22
N SER A 232 2.57 0.22 -19.22
CA SER A 232 2.05 -0.75 -18.26
C SER A 232 2.64 -2.11 -18.55
N HIS A 233 3.23 -2.72 -17.54
CA HIS A 233 3.82 -4.04 -17.68
C HIS A 233 3.76 -4.81 -16.38
N VAL A 234 3.59 -6.12 -16.46
CA VAL A 234 3.69 -7.01 -15.32
C VAL A 234 4.65 -8.14 -15.66
N ALA A 235 5.57 -8.42 -14.73
CA ALA A 235 6.41 -9.59 -14.73
C ALA A 235 6.36 -10.27 -13.35
N ILE A 236 6.61 -11.58 -13.31
CA ILE A 236 6.79 -12.30 -12.04
C ILE A 236 8.23 -12.79 -12.01
N GLU A 237 8.99 -12.32 -11.02
CA GLU A 237 10.40 -12.67 -10.82
C GLU A 237 10.59 -13.16 -9.39
N HIS A 238 11.16 -14.35 -9.21
CA HIS A 238 11.44 -14.92 -7.88
C HIS A 238 10.23 -14.89 -6.92
N ASN A 239 9.03 -15.15 -7.45
CA ASN A 239 7.73 -15.08 -6.75
C ASN A 239 7.26 -13.67 -6.34
N THR A 240 7.96 -12.61 -6.75
CA THR A 240 7.50 -11.23 -6.62
C THR A 240 6.84 -10.78 -7.92
N CYS A 241 5.63 -10.22 -7.83
CA CYS A 241 5.03 -9.51 -8.95
C CYS A 241 5.64 -8.11 -9.09
N LEU A 242 6.27 -7.85 -10.23
CA LEU A 242 6.79 -6.54 -10.60
C LEU A 242 5.78 -5.90 -11.55
N ALA A 243 5.08 -4.88 -11.07
CA ALA A 243 4.11 -4.14 -11.85
C ALA A 243 4.60 -2.71 -12.12
N THR A 244 4.52 -2.31 -13.38
CA THR A 244 4.85 -0.96 -13.85
C THR A 244 3.57 -0.25 -14.24
N PHE A 245 3.32 0.92 -13.67
CA PHE A 245 2.20 1.79 -14.00
C PHE A 245 2.70 2.99 -14.81
N VAL A 246 1.92 3.41 -15.81
CA VAL A 246 2.30 4.53 -16.69
C VAL A 246 2.34 5.84 -15.90
N HIS A 247 3.47 6.54 -15.93
CA HIS A 247 3.67 7.79 -15.19
C HIS A 247 2.79 8.95 -15.67
N THR A 248 2.47 9.04 -16.97
CA THR A 248 1.56 10.07 -17.54
C THR A 248 0.12 9.59 -17.70
N GLY A 249 -0.23 8.42 -17.17
CA GLY A 249 -1.54 7.83 -17.34
C GLY A 249 -2.63 8.64 -16.63
N VAL A 250 -3.43 9.39 -17.40
CA VAL A 250 -4.63 10.09 -16.86
C VAL A 250 -5.79 9.13 -16.55
N ASN A 251 -5.73 7.91 -17.09
CA ASN A 251 -6.73 6.86 -16.89
C ASN A 251 -6.25 5.87 -15.84
N TRP A 252 -7.14 5.50 -14.90
CA TRP A 252 -6.81 4.51 -13.89
C TRP A 252 -6.66 3.12 -14.48
N GLN A 253 -5.48 2.57 -14.23
CA GLN A 253 -5.17 1.17 -14.41
C GLN A 253 -5.31 0.50 -13.06
N THR A 254 -5.78 -0.74 -13.07
CA THR A 254 -5.97 -1.53 -11.87
C THR A 254 -5.20 -2.82 -12.08
N LEU A 255 -4.24 -3.08 -11.21
CA LEU A 255 -3.55 -4.35 -11.14
C LEU A 255 -4.39 -5.30 -10.28
N TYR A 256 -4.81 -6.41 -10.85
CA TYR A 256 -5.45 -7.49 -10.11
C TYR A 256 -4.42 -8.53 -9.70
N ILE A 257 -4.44 -8.84 -8.40
CA ILE A 257 -3.53 -9.81 -7.80
C ILE A 257 -4.36 -10.82 -7.03
N ALA A 258 -4.16 -12.10 -7.33
CA ALA A 258 -4.75 -13.20 -6.59
C ALA A 258 -3.66 -13.93 -5.80
N PHE A 259 -3.86 -14.06 -4.49
CA PHE A 259 -3.01 -14.79 -3.58
C PHE A 259 -3.69 -16.09 -3.14
N ASP A 260 -2.92 -17.15 -2.96
CA ASP A 260 -3.36 -18.34 -2.24
C ASP A 260 -3.31 -18.14 -0.71
N ALA A 261 -3.62 -19.19 0.05
CA ALA A 261 -3.59 -19.15 1.51
C ALA A 261 -2.17 -19.02 2.06
N GLU A 262 -1.18 -19.57 1.35
CA GLU A 262 0.22 -19.52 1.72
C GLU A 262 0.85 -18.13 1.44
N GLY A 263 0.20 -17.32 0.61
CA GLY A 263 0.68 -16.00 0.19
C GLY A 263 1.35 -16.00 -1.18
N ASN A 264 1.36 -17.12 -1.91
CA ASN A 264 1.90 -17.18 -3.25
C ASN A 264 0.95 -16.49 -4.25
N ILE A 265 1.54 -15.88 -5.26
CA ILE A 265 0.82 -15.17 -6.31
C ILE A 265 0.33 -16.17 -7.36
N LEU A 266 -0.98 -16.34 -7.46
CA LEU A 266 -1.65 -17.16 -8.48
C LEU A 266 -1.86 -16.38 -9.78
N GLN A 267 -2.10 -15.08 -9.66
CA GLN A 267 -2.32 -14.18 -10.80
C GLN A 267 -1.80 -12.79 -10.46
N CYS A 268 -1.17 -12.14 -11.45
CA CYS A 268 -0.85 -10.72 -11.40
C CYS A 268 -1.00 -10.13 -12.81
N SER A 269 -1.99 -9.27 -13.03
CA SER A 269 -2.30 -8.73 -14.36
C SER A 269 -3.10 -7.43 -14.30
N PHE A 270 -2.96 -6.59 -15.32
CA PHE A 270 -3.83 -5.43 -15.56
C PHE A 270 -5.18 -5.81 -16.17
#